data_AF-A0A945PLX3-F1
#
_entry.id   AF-A0A945PLX3-F1
#
_cell.length_a   1.000
_cell.length_b   1.000
_cell.length_c   1.000
_cell.angle_alpha   90.00
_cell.angle_beta   90.00
_cell.angle_gamma   90.00
#
_symmetry.space_group_name_H-M   'P 1'
#
loop_
_entity.id
_entity.type
_entity.pdbx_description
1 polymer ?
#
loop_
_entity_poly.entity_id
_entity_poly.type
_entity_poly.pdbx_seq_one_letter_code
_entity_poly.pdbx_strand_id
1 'polypeptide(L)'
;MSLTDTKVRNSKPTEKTQKLFDGNGMYLEISPKGGKWWRLKYRFAGKEKRISLGVYPDTSLKDARTRKDEARKLLANGVDPSIARKAQKLQTFEAAVNSFEAVGNEWLLKQKHRWSEVHFTKVTAMLEKNLFPWLGSRPISEITPRELLEVLRKIESRGALETAKRTKQVSGQVFRYAVATGRAERDPSQDLKEALAIPVKSHLSAVTEPKAIGPLLLALDGYEGTPTVRAALKLAPLTFVRPGELRNAEWDEIDWETNEWRIPAHKMKTKADHIVPLSRQALAVLQDIQPITGRGQYVFPSARSARRPMSNNAVLSAMRSMGIDKDTMSGHGFRAMARTVLDEVLEYRVDWIEHQLAHAVKDVHGRAYNRTAHLEGRANMMQGWADYLDELRIKSDNVISFRSAS
;
A
#
# COMPACT_ATOMS: atom_id res chain seq x y z
N MET A 1 57.58 13.21 -33.15
CA MET A 1 57.06 14.58 -32.97
C MET A 1 55.65 14.50 -32.39
N SER A 2 55.37 15.25 -31.34
CA SER A 2 54.02 15.39 -30.78
C SER A 2 53.13 16.23 -31.70
N LEU A 3 51.82 15.98 -31.67
CA LEU A 3 50.85 16.79 -32.41
C LEU A 3 50.64 18.15 -31.72
N THR A 4 50.30 19.14 -32.53
CA THR A 4 49.79 20.44 -32.10
C THR A 4 48.33 20.56 -32.48
N ASP A 5 47.56 21.37 -31.75
CA ASP A 5 46.14 21.57 -32.02
C ASP A 5 45.90 22.11 -33.45
N THR A 6 46.74 23.06 -33.88
CA THR A 6 46.77 23.58 -35.25
C THR A 6 46.95 22.49 -36.31
N LYS A 7 47.86 21.54 -36.07
CA LYS A 7 48.11 20.42 -36.98
C LYS A 7 46.91 19.48 -37.05
N VAL A 8 46.27 19.20 -35.91
CA VAL A 8 45.06 18.35 -35.82
C VAL A 8 43.88 18.98 -36.57
N ARG A 9 43.66 20.29 -36.38
CA ARG A 9 42.61 21.05 -37.04
C ARG A 9 42.80 21.07 -38.55
N ASN A 10 44.01 21.36 -39.02
CA ASN A 10 44.33 21.52 -40.44
C ASN A 10 44.53 20.20 -41.21
N SER A 11 44.61 19.06 -40.52
CA SER A 11 44.78 17.77 -41.19
C SER A 11 43.51 17.37 -41.96
N LYS A 12 43.67 17.18 -43.27
CA LYS A 12 42.59 16.81 -44.20
C LYS A 12 42.56 15.29 -44.44
N PRO A 13 41.38 14.72 -44.74
CA PRO A 13 41.26 13.32 -45.15
C PRO A 13 42.04 13.04 -46.44
N THR A 14 42.53 11.82 -46.57
CA THR A 14 43.15 11.30 -47.80
C THR A 14 42.37 10.06 -48.27
N GLU A 15 42.73 9.50 -49.43
CA GLU A 15 42.06 8.30 -49.98
C GLU A 15 42.16 7.06 -49.08
N LYS A 16 43.13 7.04 -48.15
CA LYS A 16 43.34 5.95 -47.18
C LYS A 16 43.31 6.48 -45.75
N THR A 17 43.08 5.59 -44.79
CA THR A 17 43.08 5.98 -43.38
C THR A 17 44.46 6.51 -42.98
N GLN A 18 44.51 7.77 -42.56
CA GLN A 18 45.74 8.42 -42.12
C GLN A 18 45.90 8.30 -40.60
N LYS A 19 47.13 8.08 -40.13
CA LYS A 19 47.47 8.05 -38.70
C LYS A 19 48.50 9.13 -38.39
N LEU A 20 48.15 10.06 -37.52
CA LEU A 20 49.05 11.12 -37.05
C LEU A 20 49.45 10.82 -35.61
N PHE A 21 50.71 10.47 -35.37
CA PHE A 21 51.17 10.02 -34.05
C PHE A 21 51.46 11.20 -33.11
N ASP A 22 51.00 11.09 -31.87
CA ASP A 22 51.28 12.04 -30.77
C ASP A 22 52.35 11.51 -29.78
N GLY A 23 52.73 10.24 -29.92
CA GLY A 23 53.71 9.57 -29.07
C GLY A 23 53.07 8.61 -28.06
N ASN A 24 53.90 7.74 -27.45
CA ASN A 24 53.45 6.79 -26.42
C ASN A 24 52.27 5.90 -26.83
N GLY A 25 52.21 5.54 -28.12
CA GLY A 25 51.15 4.74 -28.71
C GLY A 25 49.87 5.51 -29.05
N MET A 26 49.76 6.80 -28.68
CA MET A 26 48.62 7.65 -29.03
C MET A 26 48.78 8.23 -30.44
N TYR A 27 47.68 8.26 -31.18
CA TYR A 27 47.60 8.86 -32.51
C TYR A 27 46.18 9.32 -32.85
N LEU A 28 46.07 10.27 -33.78
CA LEU A 28 44.81 10.64 -34.43
C LEU A 28 44.62 9.78 -35.68
N GLU A 29 43.50 9.09 -35.76
CA GLU A 29 43.07 8.30 -36.91
C GLU A 29 42.07 9.11 -37.72
N ILE A 30 42.40 9.42 -38.98
CA ILE A 30 41.55 10.18 -39.90
C ILE A 30 41.05 9.22 -40.99
N SER A 31 39.74 9.02 -41.09
CA SER A 31 39.17 8.20 -42.17
C SER A 31 39.08 8.99 -43.49
N PRO A 32 39.01 8.28 -44.64
CA PRO A 32 38.75 8.92 -45.93
C PRO A 32 37.44 9.73 -45.96
N LYS A 33 36.46 9.36 -45.13
CA LYS A 33 35.17 10.04 -44.99
C LYS A 33 35.21 11.28 -44.07
N GLY A 34 36.36 11.64 -43.50
CA GLY A 34 36.50 12.84 -42.67
C GLY A 34 36.41 12.66 -41.17
N GLY A 35 36.05 11.47 -40.67
CA GLY A 35 35.99 11.21 -39.24
C GLY A 35 37.39 11.21 -38.60
N LYS A 36 37.51 11.81 -37.41
CA LYS A 36 38.77 11.93 -36.66
C LYS A 36 38.62 11.31 -35.26
N TRP A 37 39.39 10.26 -34.97
CA TRP A 37 39.36 9.55 -33.69
C TRP A 37 40.71 9.56 -33.00
N TRP A 38 40.69 9.87 -31.70
CA TRP A 38 41.85 9.62 -30.85
C TRP A 38 41.94 8.13 -30.54
N ARG A 39 43.12 7.54 -30.76
CA ARG A 39 43.39 6.12 -30.53
C ARG A 39 44.65 5.96 -29.70
N LEU A 40 44.65 4.94 -28.85
CA LEU A 40 45.84 4.44 -28.17
C LEU A 40 46.08 2.99 -28.59
N LYS A 41 47.26 2.75 -29.16
CA LYS A 41 47.81 1.43 -29.45
C LYS A 41 48.68 0.99 -28.28
N TYR A 42 48.45 -0.21 -27.76
CA TYR A 42 49.17 -0.75 -26.60
C TYR A 42 49.32 -2.27 -26.72
N ARG A 43 50.13 -2.87 -25.85
CA ARG A 43 50.24 -4.33 -25.70
C ARG A 43 49.79 -4.73 -24.31
N PHE A 44 49.08 -5.85 -24.22
CA PHE A 44 48.66 -6.47 -22.97
C PHE A 44 48.71 -7.99 -23.13
N ALA A 45 49.35 -8.70 -22.20
CA ALA A 45 49.55 -10.15 -22.25
C ALA A 45 50.08 -10.65 -23.62
N GLY A 46 51.13 -9.99 -24.14
CA GLY A 46 51.76 -10.33 -25.42
C GLY A 46 50.96 -9.97 -26.68
N LYS A 47 49.69 -9.54 -26.56
CA LYS A 47 48.84 -9.18 -27.69
C LYS A 47 48.75 -7.68 -27.88
N GLU A 48 48.83 -7.25 -29.14
CA GLU A 48 48.60 -5.87 -29.52
C GLU A 48 47.10 -5.53 -29.51
N LYS A 49 46.74 -4.43 -28.85
CA LYS A 49 45.36 -3.96 -28.71
C LYS A 49 45.27 -2.46 -29.01
N ARG A 50 44.04 -2.00 -29.26
CA ARG A 50 43.72 -0.60 -29.53
C ARG A 50 42.48 -0.18 -28.76
N ILE A 51 42.52 1.00 -28.14
CA ILE A 51 41.37 1.62 -27.47
C ILE A 51 41.11 3.03 -28.04
N SER A 52 39.84 3.43 -28.12
CA SER A 52 39.49 4.81 -28.46
C SER A 52 39.70 5.73 -27.25
N LEU A 53 40.18 6.94 -27.47
CA LEU A 53 40.27 7.97 -26.43
C LEU A 53 39.24 9.08 -26.64
N GLY A 54 38.44 9.04 -27.71
CA GLY A 54 37.44 10.05 -28.02
C GLY A 54 37.35 10.35 -29.52
N VAL A 55 36.36 11.16 -29.90
CA VAL A 55 36.17 11.68 -31.26
C VAL A 55 36.53 13.15 -31.25
N TYR A 56 37.22 13.63 -32.27
CA TYR A 56 37.47 15.07 -32.45
C TYR A 56 36.31 15.69 -33.26
N PRO A 57 35.79 16.87 -32.91
CA PRO A 57 36.31 17.83 -31.92
C PRO A 57 35.83 17.63 -30.47
N ASP A 58 34.87 16.75 -30.20
CA ASP A 58 34.26 16.57 -28.85
C ASP A 58 35.28 16.23 -27.76
N THR A 59 36.39 15.61 -28.13
CA THR A 59 37.54 15.36 -27.26
C THR A 59 38.75 16.14 -27.80
N SER A 60 39.20 17.12 -27.02
CA SER A 60 40.37 17.94 -27.37
C SER A 60 41.66 17.12 -27.34
N LEU A 61 42.74 17.63 -27.95
CA LEU A 61 44.06 17.01 -27.84
C LEU A 61 44.51 16.87 -26.38
N LYS A 62 44.17 17.85 -25.53
CA LYS A 62 44.48 17.84 -24.09
C LYS A 62 43.75 16.69 -23.38
N ASP A 63 42.43 16.57 -23.59
CA ASP A 63 41.63 15.51 -22.97
C ASP A 63 42.05 14.13 -23.44
N ALA A 64 42.39 13.99 -24.73
CA ALA A 64 42.90 12.76 -25.28
C ALA A 64 44.24 12.35 -24.63
N ARG A 65 45.13 13.32 -24.32
CA ARG A 65 46.37 13.06 -23.57
C ARG A 65 46.08 12.63 -22.13
N THR A 66 45.14 13.29 -21.44
CA THR A 66 44.71 12.87 -20.09
C THR A 66 44.21 11.42 -20.08
N ARG A 67 43.28 11.08 -21.00
CA ARG A 67 42.74 9.72 -21.14
C ARG A 67 43.81 8.69 -21.53
N LYS A 68 44.82 9.09 -22.30
CA LYS A 68 46.00 8.24 -22.61
C LYS A 68 46.79 7.96 -21.33
N ASP A 69 47.06 8.96 -20.51
CA ASP A 69 47.85 8.79 -19.29
C ASP A 69 47.12 7.94 -18.25
N GLU A 70 45.80 8.09 -18.12
CA GLU A 70 44.93 7.20 -17.32
C GLU A 70 45.00 5.74 -17.82
N ALA A 71 44.86 5.51 -19.12
CA ALA A 71 44.96 4.17 -19.71
C ALA A 71 46.36 3.56 -19.50
N ARG A 72 47.42 4.37 -19.53
CA ARG A 72 48.79 3.91 -19.26
C ARG A 72 49.00 3.57 -17.78
N LYS A 73 48.38 4.29 -16.85
CA LYS A 73 48.40 3.93 -15.42
C LYS A 73 47.75 2.56 -15.18
N LEU A 74 46.61 2.29 -15.82
CA LEU A 74 45.97 0.96 -15.76
C LEU A 74 46.89 -0.15 -16.29
N LEU A 75 47.55 0.09 -17.42
CA LEU A 75 48.52 -0.86 -18.00
C LEU A 75 49.71 -1.12 -17.07
N ALA A 76 50.24 -0.08 -16.42
CA ALA A 76 51.33 -0.21 -15.46
C ALA A 76 50.93 -1.08 -14.24
N ASN A 77 49.65 -1.05 -13.87
CA ASN A 77 49.08 -1.88 -12.80
C ASN A 77 48.60 -3.25 -13.27
N GLY A 78 48.93 -3.68 -14.50
CA GLY A 78 48.53 -4.99 -15.02
C GLY A 78 47.05 -5.11 -15.38
N VAL A 79 46.32 -4.00 -15.53
CA VAL A 79 44.90 -3.97 -15.91
C VAL A 79 44.75 -3.58 -17.38
N ASP A 80 43.98 -4.34 -18.15
CA ASP A 80 43.64 -4.00 -19.53
C ASP A 80 42.62 -2.83 -19.56
N PRO A 81 42.95 -1.65 -20.12
CA PRO A 81 42.07 -0.50 -20.17
C PRO A 81 40.75 -0.74 -20.94
N SER A 82 40.75 -1.66 -21.92
CA SER A 82 39.55 -2.00 -22.68
C SER A 82 38.57 -2.84 -21.86
N ILE A 83 39.10 -3.73 -21.01
CA ILE A 83 38.30 -4.54 -20.09
C ILE A 83 37.75 -3.65 -18.97
N ALA A 84 38.59 -2.80 -18.37
CA ALA A 84 38.15 -1.85 -17.34
C ALA A 84 37.03 -0.93 -17.84
N ARG A 85 37.14 -0.38 -19.06
CA ARG A 85 36.07 0.44 -19.64
C ARG A 85 34.79 -0.37 -19.92
N LYS A 86 34.93 -1.62 -20.37
CA LYS A 86 33.77 -2.49 -20.61
C LYS A 86 33.05 -2.83 -19.31
N ALA A 87 33.80 -3.11 -18.24
CA ALA A 87 33.25 -3.35 -16.90
C ALA A 87 32.54 -2.11 -16.36
N GLN A 88 33.14 -0.93 -16.47
CA GLN A 88 32.52 0.33 -16.04
C GLN A 88 31.22 0.62 -16.81
N LYS A 89 31.21 0.41 -18.14
CA LYS A 89 30.01 0.60 -18.98
C LYS A 89 28.90 -0.39 -18.62
N LEU A 90 29.27 -1.65 -18.34
CA LEU A 90 28.32 -2.67 -17.90
C LEU A 90 27.73 -2.30 -16.54
N GLN A 91 28.56 -1.87 -15.59
CA GLN A 91 28.14 -1.42 -14.28
C GLN A 91 27.19 -0.22 -14.35
N THR A 92 27.45 0.78 -15.21
CA THR A 92 26.52 1.91 -15.42
C THR A 92 25.19 1.49 -16.03
N PHE A 93 25.21 0.53 -16.98
CA PHE A 93 23.99 0.00 -17.59
C PHE A 93 23.18 -0.85 -16.61
N GLU A 94 23.82 -1.74 -15.87
CA GLU A 94 23.20 -2.55 -14.82
C GLU A 94 22.66 -1.68 -13.68
N ALA A 95 23.36 -0.61 -13.30
CA ALA A 95 22.90 0.37 -12.32
C ALA A 95 21.61 1.09 -12.77
N ALA A 96 21.51 1.41 -14.07
CA ALA A 96 20.31 2.02 -14.64
C ALA A 96 19.13 1.04 -14.78
N VAL A 97 19.41 -0.24 -15.07
CA VAL A 97 18.39 -1.31 -15.19
C VAL A 97 17.93 -1.81 -13.83
N ASN A 98 18.81 -1.83 -12.82
CA ASN A 98 18.54 -2.30 -11.46
C ASN A 98 18.27 -1.14 -10.49
N SER A 99 17.59 -0.09 -10.95
CA SER A 99 17.14 0.98 -10.07
C SER A 99 16.10 0.47 -9.07
N PHE A 100 15.96 1.12 -7.91
CA PHE A 100 14.97 0.72 -6.90
C PHE A 100 13.55 0.72 -7.46
N GLU A 101 13.21 1.69 -8.31
CA GLU A 101 11.90 1.77 -8.96
C GLU A 101 11.68 0.63 -9.95
N ALA A 102 12.66 0.32 -10.80
CA ALA A 102 12.56 -0.78 -11.75
C ALA A 102 12.32 -2.12 -11.03
N VAL A 103 13.11 -2.40 -9.98
CA VAL A 103 12.98 -3.61 -9.18
C VAL A 103 11.67 -3.61 -8.37
N GLY A 104 11.25 -2.46 -7.85
CA GLY A 104 9.98 -2.29 -7.15
C GLY A 104 8.77 -2.59 -8.03
N ASN A 105 8.77 -2.10 -9.27
CA ASN A 105 7.71 -2.35 -10.25
C ASN A 105 7.67 -3.83 -10.68
N GLU A 106 8.83 -4.44 -10.93
CA GLU A 106 8.93 -5.88 -11.21
C GLU A 106 8.36 -6.72 -10.04
N TRP A 107 8.72 -6.35 -8.81
CA TRP A 107 8.21 -7.00 -7.61
C TRP A 107 6.70 -6.84 -7.47
N LEU A 108 6.16 -5.64 -7.70
CA LEU A 108 4.71 -5.37 -7.68
C LEU A 108 3.97 -6.29 -8.65
N LEU A 109 4.44 -6.42 -9.89
CA LEU A 109 3.82 -7.29 -10.90
C LEU A 109 3.71 -8.74 -10.42
N LYS A 110 4.73 -9.26 -9.71
CA LYS A 110 4.67 -10.60 -9.11
C LYS A 110 3.63 -10.72 -8.00
N GLN A 111 3.34 -9.65 -7.27
CA GLN A 111 2.32 -9.66 -6.22
C GLN A 111 0.89 -9.51 -6.75
N LYS A 112 0.71 -8.97 -7.96
CA LYS A 112 -0.61 -8.67 -8.55
C LYS A 112 -1.58 -9.85 -8.54
N HIS A 113 -1.10 -11.07 -8.76
CA HIS A 113 -1.93 -12.27 -8.76
C HIS A 113 -2.26 -12.81 -7.36
N ARG A 114 -1.47 -12.45 -6.34
CA ARG A 114 -1.64 -12.96 -4.97
C ARG A 114 -2.45 -12.02 -4.10
N TRP A 115 -2.45 -10.73 -4.42
CA TRP A 115 -3.12 -9.70 -3.65
C TRP A 115 -4.47 -9.32 -4.24
N SER A 116 -5.38 -8.85 -3.38
CA SER A 116 -6.57 -8.16 -3.86
C SER A 116 -6.19 -6.86 -4.55
N GLU A 117 -7.01 -6.44 -5.51
CA GLU A 117 -6.81 -5.20 -6.26
C GLU A 117 -6.63 -3.98 -5.34
N VAL A 118 -7.45 -3.89 -4.28
CA VAL A 118 -7.36 -2.82 -3.27
C VAL A 118 -6.00 -2.84 -2.55
N HIS A 119 -5.47 -4.02 -2.21
CA HIS A 119 -4.18 -4.10 -1.54
C HIS A 119 -3.04 -3.71 -2.49
N PHE A 120 -3.07 -4.23 -3.72
CA PHE A 120 -2.11 -3.89 -4.77
C PHE A 120 -2.05 -2.37 -5.00
N THR A 121 -3.19 -1.73 -5.27
CA THR A 121 -3.27 -0.28 -5.50
C THR A 121 -2.75 0.53 -4.32
N LYS A 122 -3.02 0.11 -3.07
CA LYS A 122 -2.50 0.77 -1.88
C LYS A 122 -0.97 0.68 -1.76
N VAL A 123 -0.39 -0.48 -2.05
CA VAL A 123 1.07 -0.68 -1.98
C VAL A 123 1.77 0.05 -3.12
N THR A 124 1.22 0.00 -4.34
CA THR A 124 1.74 0.75 -5.50
C THR A 124 1.77 2.25 -5.20
N ALA A 125 0.64 2.82 -4.78
CA ALA A 125 0.57 4.25 -4.42
C ALA A 125 1.51 4.62 -3.26
N MET A 126 1.78 3.69 -2.34
CA MET A 126 2.74 3.91 -1.26
C MET A 126 4.18 4.02 -1.77
N LEU A 127 4.58 3.13 -2.68
CA LEU A 127 5.89 3.17 -3.33
C LEU A 127 6.06 4.44 -4.17
N GLU A 128 5.08 4.74 -5.04
CA GLU A 128 5.08 5.90 -5.93
C GLU A 128 5.12 7.24 -5.18
N LYS A 129 4.41 7.36 -4.05
CA LYS A 129 4.33 8.63 -3.32
C LYS A 129 5.46 8.83 -2.32
N ASN A 130 5.97 7.74 -1.72
CA ASN A 130 6.86 7.85 -0.57
C ASN A 130 8.28 7.36 -0.82
N LEU A 131 8.53 6.50 -1.80
CA LEU A 131 9.87 5.95 -2.06
C LEU A 131 10.44 6.35 -3.42
N PHE A 132 9.72 6.11 -4.52
CA PHE A 132 10.22 6.36 -5.88
C PHE A 132 10.70 7.80 -6.13
N PRO A 133 10.04 8.86 -5.60
CA PRO A 133 10.50 10.23 -5.81
C PRO A 133 11.88 10.52 -5.22
N TRP A 134 12.34 9.72 -4.25
CA TRP A 134 13.58 9.95 -3.52
C TRP A 134 14.66 8.89 -3.82
N LEU A 135 14.25 7.64 -4.01
CA LEU A 135 15.15 6.50 -4.18
C LEU A 135 15.01 5.82 -5.54
N GLY A 136 13.99 6.17 -6.34
CA GLY A 136 13.58 5.38 -7.51
C GLY A 136 14.69 5.18 -8.54
N SER A 137 15.45 6.24 -8.83
CA SER A 137 16.57 6.21 -9.79
C SER A 137 17.88 5.67 -9.20
N ARG A 138 17.98 5.50 -7.87
CA ARG A 138 19.18 4.97 -7.23
C ARG A 138 19.32 3.47 -7.55
N PRO A 139 20.53 2.98 -7.88
CA PRO A 139 20.77 1.55 -7.99
C PRO A 139 20.43 0.86 -6.67
N ILE A 140 19.63 -0.20 -6.71
CA ILE A 140 19.12 -0.84 -5.49
C ILE A 140 20.24 -1.37 -4.59
N SER A 141 21.37 -1.78 -5.17
CA SER A 141 22.55 -2.27 -4.46
C SER A 141 23.31 -1.18 -3.70
N GLU A 142 23.12 0.09 -4.06
CA GLU A 142 23.85 1.23 -3.47
C GLU A 142 23.07 1.95 -2.37
N ILE A 143 21.78 1.63 -2.18
CA ILE A 143 20.95 2.31 -1.20
C ILE A 143 21.36 1.89 0.21
N THR A 144 21.83 2.87 0.98
CA THR A 144 22.26 2.66 2.36
C THR A 144 21.08 2.68 3.35
N PRO A 145 21.22 2.07 4.55
CA PRO A 145 20.24 2.22 5.63
C PRO A 145 19.96 3.68 5.99
N ARG A 146 20.98 4.54 5.93
CA ARG A 146 20.86 5.98 6.20
C ARG A 146 19.95 6.67 5.18
N GLU A 147 20.19 6.48 3.89
CA GLU A 147 19.33 7.05 2.83
C GLU A 147 17.88 6.60 2.98
N LEU A 148 17.67 5.31 3.24
CA LEU A 148 16.32 4.79 3.48
C LEU A 148 15.66 5.43 4.71
N LEU A 149 16.41 5.60 5.81
CA LEU A 149 15.91 6.24 7.02
C LEU A 149 15.52 7.71 6.79
N GLU A 150 16.33 8.46 6.05
CA GLU A 150 16.05 9.87 5.72
C GLU A 150 14.72 10.00 4.96
N VAL A 151 14.43 9.07 4.06
CA VAL A 151 13.15 9.04 3.32
C VAL A 151 11.97 8.66 4.24
N LEU A 152 12.15 7.67 5.12
CA LEU A 152 11.11 7.28 6.07
C LEU A 152 10.79 8.40 7.07
N ARG A 153 11.80 9.15 7.53
CA ARG A 153 11.62 10.32 8.41
C ARG A 153 10.83 11.45 7.77
N LYS A 154 10.86 11.60 6.43
CA LYS A 154 9.97 12.56 5.72
C LYS A 154 8.50 12.20 5.84
N ILE A 155 8.18 10.93 6.09
CA ILE A 155 6.81 10.46 6.32
C ILE A 155 6.43 10.70 7.78
N GLU A 156 7.33 10.40 8.70
CA GLU A 156 7.14 10.65 10.14
C GLU A 156 6.93 12.13 10.45
N SER A 157 7.70 13.02 9.81
CA SER A 157 7.59 14.47 10.03
C SER A 157 6.23 15.05 9.63
N ARG A 158 5.43 14.30 8.87
CA ARG A 158 4.03 14.64 8.52
C ARG A 158 3.02 14.11 9.54
N GLY A 159 3.48 13.47 10.62
CA GLY A 159 2.64 12.80 11.62
C GLY A 159 2.13 11.41 11.21
N ALA A 160 2.58 10.87 10.06
CA ALA A 160 2.04 9.63 9.49
C ALA A 160 2.83 8.38 9.91
N LEU A 161 2.91 8.10 11.22
CA LEU A 161 3.77 7.06 11.79
C LEU A 161 3.45 5.64 11.28
N GLU A 162 2.17 5.27 11.20
CA GLU A 162 1.77 3.95 10.64
C GLU A 162 2.12 3.82 9.15
N THR A 163 2.02 4.92 8.39
CA THR A 163 2.44 4.94 6.98
C THR A 163 3.95 4.77 6.87
N ALA A 164 4.74 5.41 7.74
CA ALA A 164 6.20 5.25 7.77
C ALA A 164 6.59 3.79 8.05
N LYS A 165 6.01 3.20 9.11
CA LYS A 165 6.21 1.79 9.46
C LYS A 165 5.84 0.84 8.32
N ARG A 166 4.70 1.06 7.67
CA ARG A 166 4.27 0.23 6.54
C ARG A 166 5.16 0.41 5.31
N THR A 167 5.60 1.63 5.04
CA THR A 167 6.50 1.96 3.92
C THR A 167 7.83 1.25 4.09
N LYS A 168 8.38 1.26 5.30
CA LYS A 168 9.58 0.48 5.65
C LYS A 168 9.38 -1.03 5.43
N GLN A 169 8.24 -1.58 5.84
CA GLN A 169 7.96 -3.00 5.63
C GLN A 169 7.91 -3.36 4.14
N VAL A 170 7.29 -2.50 3.33
CA VAL A 170 7.20 -2.68 1.87
C VAL A 170 8.58 -2.52 1.22
N SER A 171 9.38 -1.51 1.61
CA SER A 171 10.74 -1.35 1.07
C SER A 171 11.59 -2.59 1.35
N GLY A 172 11.53 -3.16 2.55
CA GLY A 172 12.22 -4.41 2.87
C GLY A 172 11.74 -5.62 2.05
N GLN A 173 10.50 -5.64 1.59
CA GLN A 173 10.03 -6.67 0.65
C GLN A 173 10.66 -6.51 -0.73
N VAL A 174 10.78 -5.28 -1.22
CA VAL A 174 11.47 -4.96 -2.49
C VAL A 174 12.96 -5.31 -2.40
N PHE A 175 13.63 -4.95 -1.30
CA PHE A 175 15.04 -5.31 -1.11
C PHE A 175 15.26 -6.82 -1.01
N ARG A 176 14.43 -7.55 -0.26
CA ARG A 176 14.54 -9.02 -0.20
C ARG A 176 14.29 -9.66 -1.56
N TYR A 177 13.42 -9.08 -2.39
CA TYR A 177 13.25 -9.51 -3.78
C TYR A 177 14.51 -9.26 -4.62
N ALA A 178 15.16 -8.10 -4.44
CA ALA A 178 16.42 -7.78 -5.09
C ALA A 178 17.54 -8.75 -4.67
N VAL A 179 17.61 -9.10 -3.38
CA VAL A 179 18.56 -10.09 -2.86
C VAL A 179 18.32 -11.46 -3.49
N ALA A 180 17.06 -11.92 -3.52
CA ALA A 180 16.71 -13.20 -4.12
C ALA A 180 17.00 -13.28 -5.63
N THR A 181 17.05 -12.14 -6.32
CA THR A 181 17.39 -12.06 -7.75
C THR A 181 18.84 -11.66 -8.03
N GLY A 182 19.69 -11.59 -7.00
CA GLY A 182 21.11 -11.27 -7.13
C GLY A 182 21.42 -9.82 -7.49
N ARG A 183 20.45 -8.90 -7.32
CA ARG A 183 20.58 -7.47 -7.66
C ARG A 183 20.96 -6.60 -6.45
N ALA A 184 20.92 -7.17 -5.24
CA ALA A 184 21.40 -6.55 -4.02
C ALA A 184 22.02 -7.64 -3.12
N GLU A 185 22.96 -7.28 -2.27
CA GLU A 185 23.56 -8.22 -1.32
C GLU A 185 22.76 -8.32 -0.02
N ARG A 186 22.00 -7.27 0.35
CA ARG A 186 21.34 -7.18 1.64
C ARG A 186 20.08 -6.29 1.62
N ASP A 187 19.19 -6.52 2.59
CA ASP A 187 18.06 -5.65 2.91
C ASP A 187 18.42 -4.61 3.99
N PRO A 188 18.60 -3.32 3.64
CA PRO A 188 18.94 -2.25 4.60
C PRO A 188 17.79 -1.87 5.54
N SER A 189 16.56 -2.28 5.26
CA SER A 189 15.41 -1.95 6.12
C SER A 189 15.46 -2.64 7.49
N GLN A 190 16.20 -3.75 7.61
CA GLN A 190 16.30 -4.52 8.84
C GLN A 190 17.02 -3.74 9.95
N ASP A 191 18.00 -2.91 9.59
CA ASP A 191 18.73 -2.04 10.54
C ASP A 191 17.85 -0.96 11.15
N LEU A 192 16.72 -0.65 10.51
CA LEU A 192 15.86 0.45 10.90
C LEU A 192 14.75 -0.01 11.87
N LYS A 193 14.89 -1.17 12.53
CA LYS A 193 13.87 -1.76 13.42
C LYS A 193 13.38 -0.81 14.50
N GLU A 194 14.30 -0.06 15.09
CA GLU A 194 14.05 0.84 16.23
C GLU A 194 14.31 2.31 15.88
N ALA A 195 14.65 2.60 14.63
CA ALA A 195 15.01 3.94 14.18
C ALA A 195 13.79 4.85 13.88
N LEU A 196 12.58 4.27 13.82
CA LEU A 196 11.32 4.98 13.61
C LEU A 196 10.52 5.04 14.91
N ALA A 197 9.80 6.14 15.11
CA ALA A 197 8.87 6.28 16.22
C ALA A 197 7.79 5.20 16.12
N ILE A 198 7.54 4.54 17.26
CA ILE A 198 6.52 3.51 17.36
C ILE A 198 5.16 4.22 17.43
N PRO A 199 4.25 3.98 16.47
CA PRO A 199 2.88 4.46 16.61
C PRO A 199 2.27 3.84 17.86
N VAL A 200 1.72 4.67 18.75
CA VAL A 200 0.93 4.17 19.88
C VAL A 200 -0.29 3.46 19.28
N LYS A 201 -0.43 2.16 19.56
CA LYS A 201 -1.64 1.43 19.17
C LYS A 201 -2.80 1.97 20.00
N SER A 202 -3.68 2.76 19.41
CA SER A 202 -4.99 3.02 19.98
C SER A 202 -5.97 1.95 19.50
N HIS A 203 -6.77 1.42 20.42
CA HIS A 203 -7.95 0.64 20.03
C HIS A 203 -8.94 1.58 19.33
N LEU A 204 -9.66 1.07 18.34
CA LEU A 204 -10.73 1.85 17.71
C LEU A 204 -11.77 2.18 18.77
N SER A 205 -12.10 3.47 18.91
CA SER A 205 -13.08 3.90 19.89
C SER A 205 -14.45 3.30 19.62
N ALA A 206 -15.05 2.83 20.72
CA ALA A 206 -16.36 2.24 20.78
C ALA A 206 -16.99 2.62 22.12
N VAL A 207 -18.23 3.08 22.07
CA VAL A 207 -19.05 3.23 23.26
C VAL A 207 -19.49 1.83 23.69
N THR A 208 -18.99 1.34 24.82
CA THR A 208 -19.35 0.02 25.38
C THR A 208 -20.19 0.13 26.65
N GLU A 209 -20.19 1.30 27.30
CA GLU A 209 -20.91 1.51 28.55
C GLU A 209 -22.42 1.69 28.32
N PRO A 210 -23.29 0.87 28.95
CA PRO A 210 -24.74 0.93 28.75
C PRO A 210 -25.35 2.33 28.87
N LYS A 211 -24.89 3.12 29.84
CA LYS A 211 -25.36 4.50 30.07
C LYS A 211 -25.07 5.46 28.91
N ALA A 212 -24.01 5.19 28.13
CA ALA A 212 -23.62 6.01 26.99
C ALA A 212 -24.17 5.46 25.65
N ILE A 213 -24.55 4.18 25.59
CA ILE A 213 -25.13 3.56 24.39
C ILE A 213 -26.50 4.19 24.06
N GLY A 214 -27.39 4.36 25.04
CA GLY A 214 -28.72 4.93 24.81
C GLY A 214 -28.72 6.33 24.16
N PRO A 215 -27.98 7.32 24.71
CA PRO A 215 -27.82 8.64 24.10
C PRO A 215 -27.21 8.60 22.70
N LEU A 216 -26.27 7.68 22.45
CA LEU A 216 -25.72 7.45 21.12
C LEU A 216 -26.82 6.99 20.15
N LEU A 217 -27.63 5.99 20.51
CA LEU A 217 -28.71 5.49 19.66
C LEU A 217 -29.74 6.59 19.33
N LEU A 218 -30.10 7.43 20.30
CA LEU A 218 -30.97 8.59 20.07
C LEU A 218 -30.37 9.57 19.07
N ALA A 219 -29.06 9.86 19.18
CA ALA A 219 -28.38 10.70 18.21
C ALA A 219 -28.42 10.09 16.80
N LEU A 220 -28.20 8.78 16.66
CA LEU A 220 -28.27 8.08 15.37
C LEU A 220 -29.68 8.14 14.75
N ASP A 221 -30.72 7.99 15.56
CA ASP A 221 -32.13 8.07 15.11
C ASP A 221 -32.52 9.49 14.67
N GLY A 222 -31.96 10.51 15.33
CA GLY A 222 -32.13 11.92 15.00
C GLY A 222 -31.38 12.38 13.75
N TYR A 223 -30.66 11.49 13.04
CA TYR A 223 -29.95 11.88 11.81
C TYR A 223 -30.93 12.31 10.70
N GLU A 224 -30.76 13.54 10.19
CA GLU A 224 -31.61 14.14 9.14
C GLU A 224 -31.05 14.05 7.71
N GLY A 225 -30.10 13.14 7.46
CA GLY A 225 -29.56 12.92 6.11
C GLY A 225 -30.44 12.03 5.22
N THR A 226 -29.84 11.46 4.17
CA THR A 226 -30.60 10.66 3.20
C THR A 226 -31.24 9.41 3.84
N PRO A 227 -32.40 8.94 3.37
CA PRO A 227 -33.07 7.74 3.90
C PRO A 227 -32.14 6.52 3.94
N THR A 228 -31.29 6.38 2.90
CA THR A 228 -30.29 5.32 2.80
C THR A 228 -29.26 5.35 3.92
N VAL A 229 -28.72 6.53 4.28
CA VAL A 229 -27.74 6.66 5.37
C VAL A 229 -28.41 6.49 6.73
N ARG A 230 -29.63 7.02 6.89
CA ARG A 230 -30.45 6.82 8.10
C ARG A 230 -30.70 5.33 8.37
N ALA A 231 -31.15 4.58 7.36
CA ALA A 231 -31.37 3.14 7.48
C ALA A 231 -30.08 2.38 7.82
N ALA A 232 -28.94 2.74 7.21
CA ALA A 232 -27.66 2.12 7.55
C ALA A 232 -27.19 2.42 8.98
N LEU A 233 -27.41 3.64 9.49
CA LEU A 233 -27.09 4.01 10.88
C LEU A 233 -27.94 3.22 11.88
N LYS A 234 -29.20 2.96 11.57
CA LYS A 234 -30.09 2.12 12.39
C LYS A 234 -29.72 0.64 12.33
N LEU A 235 -29.37 0.13 11.15
CA LEU A 235 -29.04 -1.29 10.97
C LEU A 235 -27.65 -1.67 11.50
N ALA A 236 -26.69 -0.72 11.49
CA ALA A 236 -25.32 -0.95 11.94
C ALA A 236 -25.21 -1.48 13.39
N PRO A 237 -25.83 -0.87 14.41
CA PRO A 237 -25.79 -1.41 15.78
C PRO A 237 -26.57 -2.73 15.90
N LEU A 238 -27.66 -2.91 15.17
CA LEU A 238 -28.51 -4.11 15.25
C LEU A 238 -27.80 -5.36 14.72
N THR A 239 -27.04 -5.23 13.63
CA THR A 239 -26.39 -6.37 12.95
C THR A 239 -24.91 -6.52 13.26
N PHE A 240 -24.24 -5.39 13.58
CA PHE A 240 -22.80 -5.28 13.84
C PHE A 240 -21.92 -6.08 12.86
N VAL A 241 -22.33 -6.13 11.60
CA VAL A 241 -21.48 -6.58 10.50
C VAL A 241 -20.35 -5.57 10.27
N ARG A 242 -19.34 -5.93 9.47
CA ARG A 242 -18.27 -4.97 9.13
C ARG A 242 -18.85 -3.81 8.31
N PRO A 243 -18.33 -2.57 8.44
CA PRO A 243 -18.80 -1.45 7.63
C PRO A 243 -18.77 -1.71 6.12
N GLY A 244 -17.77 -2.50 5.68
CA GLY A 244 -17.66 -2.95 4.30
C GLY A 244 -18.76 -3.94 3.89
N GLU A 245 -19.19 -4.81 4.80
CA GLU A 245 -20.31 -5.75 4.57
C GLU A 245 -21.63 -4.96 4.52
N LEU A 246 -21.88 -4.11 5.54
CA LEU A 246 -23.07 -3.25 5.62
C LEU A 246 -23.33 -2.47 4.33
N ARG A 247 -22.34 -1.71 3.86
CA ARG A 247 -22.53 -0.83 2.69
C ARG A 247 -22.74 -1.60 1.37
N ASN A 248 -22.28 -2.84 1.29
CA ASN A 248 -22.38 -3.70 0.10
C ASN A 248 -23.52 -4.72 0.21
N ALA A 249 -24.42 -4.57 1.20
CA ALA A 249 -25.61 -5.38 1.34
C ALA A 249 -26.45 -5.32 0.06
N GLU A 250 -26.81 -6.48 -0.46
CA GLU A 250 -27.67 -6.62 -1.64
C GLU A 250 -29.02 -7.21 -1.27
N TRP A 251 -30.06 -6.87 -2.02
CA TRP A 251 -31.42 -7.31 -1.72
C TRP A 251 -31.62 -8.82 -1.89
N ASP A 252 -30.84 -9.45 -2.77
CA ASP A 252 -30.84 -10.90 -2.98
C ASP A 252 -30.20 -11.69 -1.83
N GLU A 253 -29.50 -11.02 -0.92
CA GLU A 253 -28.92 -11.61 0.29
C GLU A 253 -29.91 -11.68 1.46
N ILE A 254 -31.05 -10.98 1.37
CA ILE A 254 -32.06 -10.91 2.43
C ILE A 254 -33.12 -12.00 2.20
N ASP A 255 -33.13 -12.97 3.09
CA ASP A 255 -34.08 -14.07 3.14
C ASP A 255 -35.19 -13.73 4.13
N TRP A 256 -36.33 -13.30 3.60
CA TRP A 256 -37.49 -12.85 4.38
C TRP A 256 -38.27 -14.01 5.02
N GLU A 257 -38.13 -15.23 4.52
CA GLU A 257 -38.82 -16.41 5.07
C GLU A 257 -38.12 -16.89 6.34
N THR A 258 -36.80 -16.92 6.32
CA THR A 258 -35.99 -17.34 7.46
C THR A 258 -35.51 -16.18 8.34
N ASN A 259 -35.77 -14.93 7.95
CA ASN A 259 -35.29 -13.72 8.62
C ASN A 259 -33.76 -13.70 8.74
N GLU A 260 -33.07 -14.01 7.64
CA GLU A 260 -31.61 -14.12 7.60
C GLU A 260 -31.03 -13.19 6.53
N TRP A 261 -29.89 -12.56 6.85
CA TRP A 261 -29.04 -11.93 5.84
C TRP A 261 -27.84 -12.86 5.55
N ARG A 262 -27.80 -13.41 4.34
CA ARG A 262 -26.83 -14.42 3.88
C ARG A 262 -25.73 -13.76 3.03
N ILE A 263 -24.63 -13.37 3.67
CA ILE A 263 -23.50 -12.72 3.00
C ILE A 263 -22.58 -13.78 2.37
N PRO A 264 -22.35 -13.77 1.05
CA PRO A 264 -21.58 -14.80 0.38
C PRO A 264 -20.07 -14.67 0.63
N ALA A 265 -19.37 -15.80 0.60
CA ALA A 265 -17.94 -15.95 0.89
C ALA A 265 -17.04 -14.97 0.12
N HIS A 266 -17.40 -14.65 -1.13
CA HIS A 266 -16.59 -13.76 -1.98
C HIS A 266 -16.61 -12.29 -1.50
N LYS A 267 -17.62 -11.89 -0.71
CA LYS A 267 -17.67 -10.58 -0.03
C LYS A 267 -17.01 -10.59 1.34
N MET A 268 -16.78 -11.77 1.91
CA MET A 268 -16.25 -11.95 3.25
C MET A 268 -14.72 -11.96 3.29
N LYS A 269 -14.14 -11.30 4.30
CA LYS A 269 -12.69 -11.33 4.54
C LYS A 269 -12.17 -12.74 4.83
N THR A 270 -13.00 -13.57 5.48
CA THR A 270 -12.70 -14.96 5.85
C THR A 270 -12.89 -15.96 4.71
N LYS A 271 -13.44 -15.54 3.56
CA LYS A 271 -13.78 -16.41 2.42
C LYS A 271 -14.72 -17.57 2.77
N ALA A 272 -15.58 -17.38 3.78
CA ALA A 272 -16.66 -18.29 4.14
C ALA A 272 -17.97 -17.51 4.17
N ASP A 273 -19.08 -18.17 3.84
CA ASP A 273 -20.41 -17.56 3.92
C ASP A 273 -20.71 -17.13 5.35
N HIS A 274 -21.44 -16.03 5.50
CA HIS A 274 -21.83 -15.48 6.78
C HIS A 274 -23.33 -15.24 6.83
N ILE A 275 -24.00 -16.04 7.63
CA ILE A 275 -25.44 -15.91 7.90
C ILE A 275 -25.60 -15.02 9.13
N VAL A 276 -26.38 -13.95 9.02
CA VAL A 276 -26.71 -12.98 10.08
C VAL A 276 -28.21 -13.10 10.36
N PRO A 277 -28.63 -13.70 11.49
CA PRO A 277 -30.03 -13.65 11.91
C PRO A 277 -30.48 -12.20 12.13
N LEU A 278 -31.67 -11.86 11.62
CA LEU A 278 -32.23 -10.51 11.68
C LEU A 278 -33.30 -10.45 12.78
N SER A 279 -33.12 -9.51 13.72
CA SER A 279 -34.16 -9.20 14.70
C SER A 279 -35.36 -8.49 14.05
N ARG A 280 -36.49 -8.45 14.76
CA ARG A 280 -37.70 -7.71 14.32
C ARG A 280 -37.38 -6.24 14.00
N GLN A 281 -36.54 -5.61 14.82
CA GLN A 281 -36.08 -4.23 14.61
C GLN A 281 -35.26 -4.09 13.33
N ALA A 282 -34.37 -5.04 13.04
CA ALA A 282 -33.56 -5.03 11.82
C ALA A 282 -34.45 -5.21 10.57
N LEU A 283 -35.42 -6.11 10.63
CA LEU A 283 -36.41 -6.32 9.57
C LEU A 283 -37.24 -5.07 9.33
N ALA A 284 -37.69 -4.37 10.37
CA ALA A 284 -38.44 -3.12 10.24
C ALA A 284 -37.62 -2.05 9.48
N VAL A 285 -36.33 -1.89 9.81
CA VAL A 285 -35.44 -0.97 9.09
C VAL A 285 -35.30 -1.34 7.61
N LEU A 286 -35.20 -2.64 7.30
CA LEU A 286 -35.13 -3.12 5.92
C LEU A 286 -36.46 -2.92 5.17
N GLN A 287 -37.59 -3.18 5.81
CA GLN A 287 -38.93 -2.97 5.25
C GLN A 287 -39.17 -1.49 4.95
N ASP A 288 -38.74 -0.58 5.82
CA ASP A 288 -38.90 0.87 5.63
C ASP A 288 -38.12 1.40 4.40
N ILE A 289 -36.93 0.85 4.14
CA ILE A 289 -36.08 1.31 3.02
C ILE A 289 -36.39 0.60 1.70
N GLN A 290 -36.99 -0.60 1.74
CA GLN A 290 -37.28 -1.40 0.55
C GLN A 290 -38.12 -0.69 -0.52
N PRO A 291 -39.19 0.08 -0.19
CA PRO A 291 -39.94 0.84 -1.20
C PRO A 291 -39.09 1.87 -1.97
N ILE A 292 -37.99 2.33 -1.37
CA ILE A 292 -37.11 3.36 -1.93
C ILE A 292 -35.99 2.74 -2.77
N THR A 293 -35.37 1.65 -2.31
CA THR A 293 -34.16 1.08 -2.93
C THR A 293 -34.34 -0.32 -3.51
N GLY A 294 -35.46 -1.00 -3.23
CA GLY A 294 -35.75 -2.40 -3.56
C GLY A 294 -35.78 -2.75 -5.05
N ARG A 295 -35.89 -1.74 -5.93
CA ARG A 295 -35.79 -1.93 -7.40
C ARG A 295 -34.35 -2.10 -7.89
N GLY A 296 -33.36 -1.75 -7.06
CA GLY A 296 -31.94 -1.83 -7.38
C GLY A 296 -31.28 -3.07 -6.78
N GLN A 297 -29.97 -3.19 -7.01
CA GLN A 297 -29.16 -4.28 -6.47
C GLN A 297 -28.90 -4.11 -4.96
N TYR A 298 -28.48 -2.90 -4.55
CA TYR A 298 -28.02 -2.64 -3.19
C TYR A 298 -29.16 -2.21 -2.26
N VAL A 299 -29.16 -2.70 -1.02
CA VAL A 299 -29.98 -2.19 0.08
C VAL A 299 -29.66 -0.71 0.31
N PHE A 300 -28.36 -0.39 0.28
CA PHE A 300 -27.83 0.95 0.49
C PHE A 300 -27.07 1.49 -0.74
N PRO A 301 -27.76 1.98 -1.78
CA PRO A 301 -27.10 2.54 -2.95
C PRO A 301 -26.41 3.89 -2.67
N SER A 302 -25.49 4.27 -3.54
CA SER A 302 -24.92 5.62 -3.56
C SER A 302 -25.97 6.64 -3.98
N ALA A 303 -26.01 7.78 -3.29
CA ALA A 303 -26.87 8.92 -3.66
C ALA A 303 -26.62 9.44 -5.10
N ARG A 304 -25.44 9.15 -5.67
CA ARG A 304 -25.07 9.55 -7.03
C ARG A 304 -25.32 8.47 -8.10
N SER A 305 -25.52 7.22 -7.69
CA SER A 305 -25.73 6.11 -8.62
C SER A 305 -26.25 4.86 -7.92
N ALA A 306 -27.36 4.32 -8.39
CA ALA A 306 -27.91 3.04 -7.92
C ALA A 306 -27.04 1.83 -8.28
N ARG A 307 -26.07 1.97 -9.21
CA ARG A 307 -25.15 0.90 -9.63
C ARG A 307 -23.97 0.70 -8.67
N ARG A 308 -23.84 1.54 -7.65
CA ARG A 308 -22.74 1.48 -6.69
C ARG A 308 -23.30 1.52 -5.27
N PRO A 309 -22.65 0.84 -4.32
CA PRO A 309 -23.00 0.93 -2.92
C PRO A 309 -22.72 2.32 -2.34
N MET A 310 -23.39 2.65 -1.23
CA MET A 310 -23.13 3.80 -0.37
C MET A 310 -21.63 3.94 -0.10
N SER A 311 -21.06 5.15 -0.03
CA SER A 311 -19.60 5.33 0.14
C SER A 311 -19.07 4.71 1.45
N ASN A 312 -17.79 4.31 1.47
CA ASN A 312 -17.15 3.73 2.66
C ASN A 312 -17.13 4.67 3.87
N ASN A 313 -17.22 5.98 3.63
CA ASN A 313 -17.17 6.99 4.67
C ASN A 313 -18.55 7.50 5.07
N ALA A 314 -19.65 7.10 4.40
CA ALA A 314 -20.96 7.72 4.61
C ALA A 314 -21.46 7.63 6.07
N VAL A 315 -21.46 6.43 6.65
CA VAL A 315 -21.83 6.21 8.08
C VAL A 315 -20.91 6.99 9.01
N LEU A 316 -19.59 6.98 8.72
CA LEU A 316 -18.61 7.72 9.52
C LEU A 316 -18.84 9.24 9.45
N SER A 317 -19.01 9.78 8.25
CA SER A 317 -19.28 11.20 8.00
C SER A 317 -20.58 11.63 8.66
N ALA A 318 -21.63 10.78 8.63
CA ALA A 318 -22.88 11.05 9.32
C ALA A 318 -22.69 11.14 10.84
N MET A 319 -21.97 10.19 11.45
CA MET A 319 -21.62 10.28 12.88
C MET A 319 -20.87 11.57 13.21
N ARG A 320 -19.89 11.97 12.38
CA ARG A 320 -19.16 13.23 12.58
C ARG A 320 -20.06 14.47 12.46
N SER A 321 -21.03 14.48 11.55
CA SER A 321 -21.98 15.59 11.44
C SER A 321 -22.93 15.71 12.63
N MET A 322 -23.13 14.63 13.38
CA MET A 322 -23.93 14.63 14.62
C MET A 322 -23.10 14.99 15.87
N GLY A 323 -21.84 15.40 15.70
CA GLY A 323 -20.95 15.73 16.82
C GLY A 323 -20.33 14.52 17.52
N ILE A 324 -20.56 13.30 17.04
CA ILE A 324 -19.91 12.11 17.56
C ILE A 324 -18.48 12.09 17.02
N ASP A 325 -17.49 12.31 17.86
CA ASP A 325 -16.09 12.39 17.46
C ASP A 325 -15.42 11.01 17.32
N LYS A 326 -14.17 11.01 16.83
CA LYS A 326 -13.41 9.79 16.53
C LYS A 326 -12.99 8.99 17.75
N ASP A 327 -12.84 9.67 18.87
CA ASP A 327 -12.40 9.11 20.14
C ASP A 327 -13.61 8.58 20.92
N THR A 328 -14.84 8.97 20.53
CA THR A 328 -16.10 8.39 21.01
C THR A 328 -16.54 7.15 20.21
N MET A 329 -16.67 7.25 18.88
CA MET A 329 -17.19 6.14 18.05
C MET A 329 -16.58 6.12 16.65
N SER A 330 -16.23 4.91 16.21
CA SER A 330 -15.79 4.61 14.85
C SER A 330 -16.81 3.73 14.12
N GLY A 331 -16.71 3.62 12.78
CA GLY A 331 -17.58 2.71 12.02
C GLY A 331 -17.45 1.24 12.44
N HIS A 332 -16.28 0.82 12.94
CA HIS A 332 -16.08 -0.52 13.51
C HIS A 332 -16.47 -0.60 14.99
N GLY A 333 -16.78 0.53 15.63
CA GLY A 333 -17.06 0.60 17.07
C GLY A 333 -18.32 -0.16 17.47
N PHE A 334 -19.33 -0.26 16.61
CA PHE A 334 -20.51 -1.10 16.84
C PHE A 334 -20.17 -2.58 17.08
N ARG A 335 -19.11 -3.08 16.43
CA ARG A 335 -18.65 -4.47 16.61
C ARG A 335 -18.01 -4.69 17.96
N ALA A 336 -17.20 -3.73 18.39
CA ALA A 336 -16.58 -3.76 19.71
C ALA A 336 -17.62 -3.57 20.82
N MET A 337 -18.60 -2.68 20.60
CA MET A 337 -19.78 -2.51 21.47
C MET A 337 -20.53 -3.82 21.62
N ALA A 338 -20.98 -4.42 20.52
CA ALA A 338 -21.72 -5.69 20.54
C ALA A 338 -20.91 -6.79 21.22
N ARG A 339 -19.63 -6.98 20.85
CA ARG A 339 -18.77 -8.00 21.49
C ARG A 339 -18.71 -7.82 23.01
N THR A 340 -18.48 -6.59 23.46
CA THR A 340 -18.26 -6.30 24.89
C THR A 340 -19.56 -6.45 25.66
N VAL A 341 -20.65 -5.86 25.18
CA VAL A 341 -21.93 -5.84 25.89
C VAL A 341 -22.61 -7.20 25.86
N LEU A 342 -22.56 -7.93 24.74
CA LEU A 342 -23.12 -9.28 24.66
C LEU A 342 -22.41 -10.25 25.60
N ASP A 343 -21.09 -10.09 25.79
CA ASP A 343 -20.28 -10.94 26.68
C ASP A 343 -20.43 -10.51 28.15
N GLU A 344 -20.13 -9.25 28.46
CA GLU A 344 -19.94 -8.79 29.84
C GLU A 344 -21.22 -8.30 30.53
N VAL A 345 -22.25 -7.92 29.77
CA VAL A 345 -23.50 -7.36 30.34
C VAL A 345 -24.68 -8.31 30.17
N LEU A 346 -24.81 -8.89 28.98
CA LEU A 346 -25.91 -9.81 28.67
C LEU A 346 -25.52 -11.28 28.84
N GLU A 347 -24.24 -11.56 29.13
CA GLU A 347 -23.71 -12.89 29.47
C GLU A 347 -24.06 -13.98 28.43
N TYR A 348 -24.14 -13.59 27.15
CA TYR A 348 -24.30 -14.55 26.06
C TYR A 348 -23.02 -15.34 25.85
N ARG A 349 -23.21 -16.56 25.34
CA ARG A 349 -22.13 -17.46 24.96
C ARG A 349 -21.15 -16.80 23.98
N VAL A 350 -19.88 -16.72 24.38
CA VAL A 350 -18.79 -16.11 23.58
C VAL A 350 -18.69 -16.73 22.19
N ASP A 351 -18.86 -18.05 22.05
CA ASP A 351 -18.81 -18.71 20.74
C ASP A 351 -19.92 -18.22 19.79
N TRP A 352 -21.12 -17.90 20.30
CA TRP A 352 -22.20 -17.32 19.48
C TRP A 352 -21.83 -15.92 18.99
N ILE A 353 -21.24 -15.11 19.87
CA ILE A 353 -20.78 -13.74 19.58
C ILE A 353 -19.68 -13.78 18.50
N GLU A 354 -18.68 -14.65 18.66
CA GLU A 354 -17.57 -14.78 17.70
C GLU A 354 -18.05 -15.31 16.34
N HIS A 355 -19.00 -16.26 16.32
CA HIS A 355 -19.66 -16.70 15.09
C HIS A 355 -20.44 -15.56 14.42
N GLN A 356 -21.17 -14.74 15.18
CA GLN A 356 -21.90 -13.59 14.68
C GLN A 356 -20.98 -12.49 14.15
N LEU A 357 -19.78 -12.34 14.69
CA LEU A 357 -18.77 -11.43 14.17
C LEU A 357 -18.02 -11.99 12.95
N ALA A 358 -18.35 -13.21 12.48
CA ALA A 358 -17.58 -13.92 11.46
C ALA A 358 -16.08 -13.91 11.78
N HIS A 359 -15.75 -14.17 13.05
CA HIS A 359 -14.39 -14.46 13.48
C HIS A 359 -14.12 -15.96 13.29
N ALA A 360 -12.87 -16.30 13.01
CA ALA A 360 -12.48 -17.70 12.90
C ALA A 360 -12.46 -18.31 14.31
N VAL A 361 -13.52 -19.03 14.68
CA VAL A 361 -13.57 -19.79 15.92
C VAL A 361 -12.70 -21.04 15.72
N LYS A 362 -11.63 -21.16 16.51
CA LYS A 362 -10.78 -22.35 16.54
C LYS A 362 -11.33 -23.30 17.58
N ASP A 363 -11.65 -24.54 17.19
CA ASP A 363 -11.97 -25.60 18.13
C ASP A 363 -10.74 -25.99 18.99
N VAL A 364 -10.95 -26.74 20.07
CA VAL A 364 -9.93 -27.30 20.98
C VAL A 364 -8.89 -28.15 20.23
N HIS A 365 -9.25 -28.68 19.06
CA HIS A 365 -8.35 -29.41 18.14
C HIS A 365 -7.89 -28.60 16.91
N GLY A 366 -8.13 -27.29 16.87
CA GLY A 366 -7.63 -26.37 15.84
C GLY A 366 -8.27 -26.48 14.45
N ARG A 367 -9.33 -27.28 14.29
CA ARG A 367 -10.09 -27.37 13.03
C ARG A 367 -11.21 -26.32 13.02
N ALA A 368 -11.37 -25.65 11.88
CA ALA A 368 -12.52 -24.77 11.64
C ALA A 368 -13.77 -25.66 11.45
N TYR A 369 -14.61 -25.80 12.48
CA TYR A 369 -15.92 -26.44 12.33
C TYR A 369 -16.91 -25.43 11.73
N ASN A 370 -17.54 -25.84 10.62
CA ASN A 370 -18.56 -25.08 9.90
C ASN A 370 -19.96 -25.70 10.05
N ARG A 371 -20.17 -26.58 11.04
CA ARG A 371 -21.36 -27.47 11.08
C ARG A 371 -22.37 -27.19 12.19
N THR A 372 -22.08 -26.31 13.13
CA THR A 372 -23.08 -25.79 14.07
C THR A 372 -22.97 -24.28 14.10
N ALA A 373 -23.54 -23.60 13.11
CA ALA A 373 -23.60 -22.14 13.04
C ALA A 373 -24.42 -21.50 14.18
N HIS A 374 -24.84 -22.30 15.18
CA HIS A 374 -25.66 -21.96 16.34
C HIS A 374 -26.81 -21.01 15.99
N LEU A 375 -27.45 -21.23 14.83
CA LEU A 375 -28.35 -20.23 14.24
C LEU A 375 -29.53 -19.91 15.14
N GLU A 376 -30.16 -20.91 15.77
CA GLU A 376 -31.26 -20.70 16.71
C GLU A 376 -30.81 -19.89 17.94
N GLY A 377 -29.69 -20.29 18.57
CA GLY A 377 -29.12 -19.55 19.70
C GLY A 377 -28.71 -18.12 19.34
N ARG A 378 -28.13 -17.94 18.15
CA ARG A 378 -27.78 -16.62 17.62
C ARG A 378 -29.00 -15.79 17.24
N ALA A 379 -30.06 -16.38 16.72
CA ALA A 379 -31.31 -15.68 16.44
C ALA A 379 -31.91 -15.12 17.73
N ASN A 380 -31.95 -15.94 18.79
CA ASN A 380 -32.38 -15.50 20.12
C ASN A 380 -31.45 -14.40 20.70
N MET A 381 -30.14 -14.55 20.53
CA MET A 381 -29.16 -13.53 20.92
C MET A 381 -29.34 -12.21 20.16
N MET A 382 -29.54 -12.26 18.84
CA MET A 382 -29.73 -11.08 18.00
C MET A 382 -31.05 -10.36 18.31
N GLN A 383 -32.10 -11.11 18.66
CA GLN A 383 -33.35 -10.52 19.13
C GLN A 383 -33.18 -9.87 20.51
N GLY A 384 -32.59 -10.59 21.48
CA GLY A 384 -32.33 -10.04 22.82
C GLY A 384 -31.39 -8.83 22.80
N TRP A 385 -30.40 -8.83 21.92
CA TRP A 385 -29.55 -7.67 21.63
C TRP A 385 -30.37 -6.45 21.19
N ALA A 386 -31.25 -6.63 20.20
CA ALA A 386 -32.06 -5.56 19.66
C ALA A 386 -33.06 -5.02 20.70
N ASP A 387 -33.69 -5.91 21.47
CA ASP A 387 -34.59 -5.54 22.55
C ASP A 387 -33.85 -4.74 23.64
N TYR A 388 -32.64 -5.15 24.00
CA TYR A 388 -31.79 -4.42 24.94
C TYR A 388 -31.38 -3.03 24.44
N LEU A 389 -31.05 -2.88 23.16
CA LEU A 389 -30.76 -1.56 22.56
C LEU A 389 -31.99 -0.64 22.62
N ASP A 390 -33.18 -1.17 22.34
CA ASP A 390 -34.43 -0.41 22.46
C ASP A 390 -34.69 0.03 23.91
N GLU A 391 -34.47 -0.85 24.89
CA GLU A 391 -34.58 -0.49 26.30
C GLU A 391 -33.65 0.67 26.69
N LEU A 392 -32.37 0.59 26.27
CA LEU A 392 -31.40 1.65 26.58
C LEU A 392 -31.79 2.98 25.92
N ARG A 393 -32.29 2.94 24.68
CA ARG A 393 -32.79 4.11 23.96
C ARG A 393 -33.99 4.73 24.67
N ILE A 394 -35.01 3.94 24.99
CA ILE A 394 -36.23 4.40 25.68
C ILE A 394 -35.90 4.97 27.06
N LYS A 395 -35.04 4.29 27.84
CA LYS A 395 -34.58 4.79 29.14
C LYS A 395 -33.90 6.15 29.02
N SER A 396 -33.16 6.40 27.94
CA SER A 396 -32.45 7.67 27.73
C SER A 396 -33.37 8.79 27.24
N ASP A 397 -34.41 8.46 26.47
CA ASP A 397 -35.41 9.43 25.99
C ASP A 397 -36.27 9.97 27.14
N ASN A 398 -36.52 9.13 28.15
CA ASN A 398 -37.26 9.50 29.36
C ASN A 398 -36.45 10.34 30.37
N VAL A 399 -35.15 10.60 30.13
CA VAL A 399 -34.33 11.47 31.00
C VAL A 399 -34.47 12.92 30.54
N ILE A 400 -35.42 13.65 31.12
CA ILE A 400 -35.51 15.11 30.97
C ILE A 400 -34.25 15.72 31.57
N SER A 401 -33.36 16.20 30.70
CA SER A 401 -32.18 16.96 31.11
C SER A 401 -32.64 18.32 31.64
N PHE A 402 -32.65 18.50 32.96
CA PHE A 402 -32.77 19.83 33.55
C PHE A 402 -31.53 20.64 33.16
N ARG A 403 -31.66 21.52 32.17
CA ARG A 403 -30.65 22.54 31.92
C ARG A 403 -30.57 23.44 33.15
N SER A 404 -29.44 23.41 33.84
CA SER A 404 -29.12 24.44 34.84
C SER A 404 -29.12 25.78 34.14
N ALA A 405 -30.06 26.66 34.51
CA ALA A 405 -30.08 28.04 34.04
C ALA A 405 -28.73 28.70 34.37
N SER A 406 -28.07 29.24 33.33
CA SER A 406 -26.92 30.13 33.47
C SER A 406 -27.39 31.56 33.60
#